data_AF-A0A7C6S0Q0-F1
#
_entry.id   AF-A0A7C6S0Q0-F1
#
_cell.length_a   1.000
_cell.length_b   1.000
_cell.length_c   1.000
_cell.angle_alpha   90.00
_cell.angle_beta   90.00
_cell.angle_gamma   90.00
#
_symmetry.space_group_name_H-M   'P 1'
#
loop_
_entity.id
_entity.type
_entity.pdbx_description
1 polymer ?
#
loop_
_entity_poly.entity_id
_entity_poly.type
_entity_poly.pdbx_seq_one_letter_code
_entity_poly.pdbx_strand_id
1 'polypeptide(L)' 'MGTWGIKNTATSKEKFKSEMADYLNGLNSTGEISYNTYSELFDFSMGLLDNMYDLAREVNNSESK' A
#
# COMPACT_ATOMS: atom_id res chain seq x y z
N MET A 1 7.00 -17.18 -5.35
CA MET A 1 6.91 -15.99 -6.21
C MET A 1 7.69 -14.89 -5.52
N GLY A 2 8.70 -14.32 -6.19
CA GLY A 2 9.64 -13.40 -5.56
C GLY A 2 8.97 -12.08 -5.23
N THR A 3 8.94 -11.71 -3.94
CA THR A 3 8.70 -10.34 -3.49
C THR A 3 9.73 -9.46 -4.19
N TRP A 4 9.31 -8.57 -5.08
CA TRP A 4 10.20 -7.57 -5.68
C TRP A 4 10.49 -6.47 -4.65
N GLY A 5 11.22 -6.87 -3.60
CA GLY A 5 12.38 -6.14 -3.12
C GLY A 5 12.17 -4.99 -2.14
N ILE A 6 11.16 -5.02 -1.25
CA ILE A 6 11.20 -4.08 -0.13
C ILE A 6 12.35 -4.44 0.82
N LYS A 7 13.14 -3.44 1.23
CA LYS A 7 14.23 -3.67 2.17
C LYS A 7 13.66 -4.18 3.50
N ASN A 8 14.36 -5.11 4.15
CA ASN A 8 13.99 -5.54 5.51
C ASN A 8 13.91 -4.36 6.51
N THR A 9 14.71 -3.32 6.26
CA THR A 9 14.76 -2.07 7.02
C THR A 9 13.72 -1.02 6.61
N ALA A 10 12.87 -1.31 5.61
CA ALA A 10 11.80 -0.40 5.21
C ALA A 10 10.81 -0.22 6.37
N THR A 11 10.21 0.97 6.43
CA THR A 11 9.20 1.27 7.44
C THR A 11 7.99 0.34 7.27
N SER A 12 7.22 0.12 8.34
CA SER A 12 5.98 -0.67 8.24
C SER A 12 5.05 -0.08 7.17
N LYS A 13 4.99 1.25 7.05
CA LYS A 13 4.25 1.97 6.01
C LYS A 13 4.60 1.53 4.60
N GLU A 14 5.89 1.52 4.29
CA GLU A 14 6.35 1.11 2.96
C GLU A 14 6.06 -0.38 2.72
N LYS A 15 6.17 -1.23 3.74
CA LYS A 15 5.89 -2.68 3.64
C LYS A 15 4.45 -2.95 3.24
N PHE A 16 3.48 -2.33 3.90
CA PHE A 16 2.07 -2.49 3.55
C PHE A 16 1.74 -1.93 2.16
N LYS A 17 2.36 -0.80 1.77
CA LYS A 17 2.21 -0.27 0.40
C LYS A 17 2.75 -1.24 -0.65
N SER A 18 3.90 -1.84 -0.40
CA SER A 18 4.50 -2.84 -1.30
C SER A 18 3.64 -4.09 -1.41
N GLU A 19 3.04 -4.56 -0.31
CA GLU A 19 2.15 -5.73 -0.33
C GLU A 19 0.90 -5.47 -1.19
N MET A 20 0.28 -4.30 -1.05
CA MET A 20 -0.85 -3.90 -1.90
C MET A 20 -0.44 -3.76 -3.38
N ALA A 21 0.72 -3.15 -3.64
CA ALA A 21 1.25 -3.02 -4.99
C ALA A 21 1.50 -4.39 -5.65
N ASP A 22 2.11 -5.33 -4.92
CA ASP A 22 2.37 -6.68 -5.39
C ASP A 22 1.07 -7.43 -5.69
N TYR A 23 0.06 -7.30 -4.82
CA TYR A 23 -1.26 -7.93 -5.03
C TYR A 23 -1.94 -7.41 -6.30
N LEU A 24 -2.08 -6.08 -6.45
CA LEU A 24 -2.73 -5.48 -7.61
C LEU A 24 -1.98 -5.77 -8.91
N ASN A 25 -0.65 -5.76 -8.87
CA ASN A 25 0.18 -6.11 -10.01
C ASN A 25 0.01 -7.59 -10.39
N GLY A 26 -0.15 -8.48 -9.40
CA GLY A 26 -0.48 -9.89 -9.63
C GLY A 26 -1.77 -10.06 -10.43
N LEU A 27 -2.85 -9.40 -9.99
CA LEU A 27 -4.15 -9.44 -10.68
C LEU A 27 -4.08 -8.90 -12.11
N ASN A 28 -3.35 -7.80 -12.32
CA ASN A 28 -3.17 -7.22 -13.65
C ASN A 28 -2.34 -8.15 -14.55
N SER A 29 -1.27 -8.72 -14.00
CA SER A 29 -0.36 -9.62 -14.75
C SER A 29 -1.00 -10.94 -15.14
N THR A 30 -1.98 -11.43 -14.37
CA THR A 30 -2.77 -12.63 -14.72
C THR A 30 -3.99 -12.31 -15.61
N GLY A 31 -4.25 -11.03 -15.88
CA GLY A 31 -5.40 -10.59 -16.67
C GLY A 31 -6.73 -10.67 -15.93
N GLU A 32 -6.72 -10.84 -14.61
CA GLU A 32 -7.94 -10.80 -13.77
C GLU A 32 -8.55 -9.40 -13.71
N ILE A 33 -7.72 -8.37 -13.84
CA ILE A 33 -8.15 -6.97 -13.98
C ILE A 33 -7.47 -6.31 -15.17
N SER A 34 -8.14 -5.31 -15.75
CA SER A 34 -7.54 -4.49 -16.80
C SER A 34 -6.46 -3.55 -16.24
N TYR A 35 -5.54 -3.10 -17.10
CA TYR A 35 -4.55 -2.09 -16.72
C TYR A 35 -5.19 -0.81 -16.16
N ASN A 36 -6.31 -0.33 -16.75
CA ASN A 36 -7.00 0.86 -16.25
C ASN A 36 -7.56 0.64 -14.85
N THR A 37 -8.20 -0.53 -14.62
CA THR A 37 -8.71 -0.91 -13.30
C THR A 37 -7.58 -1.03 -12.28
N TYR A 38 -6.44 -1.60 -12.67
CA TYR A 38 -5.25 -1.65 -11.85
C TYR A 38 -4.78 -0.24 -11.45
N SER A 39 -4.65 0.67 -12.41
CA SER A 39 -4.18 2.04 -12.14
C SER A 39 -5.12 2.79 -11.19
N GLU A 40 -6.44 2.71 -11.40
CA GLU A 40 -7.42 3.35 -10.52
C GLU A 40 -7.37 2.78 -9.09
N LEU A 41 -7.32 1.45 -8.95
CA LEU A 41 -7.23 0.79 -7.65
C LEU A 41 -5.90 1.11 -6.95
N PHE A 42 -4.81 1.18 -7.70
CA PHE A 42 -3.49 1.50 -7.15
C PHE A 42 -3.49 2.91 -6.55
N ASP A 43 -3.91 3.92 -7.32
CA ASP A 43 -3.92 5.30 -6.85
C ASP A 43 -4.85 5.50 -5.65
N PHE A 44 -6.06 4.92 -5.70
CA PHE A 44 -7.01 4.99 -4.60
C PHE A 44 -6.47 4.32 -3.32
N SER A 45 -5.96 3.09 -3.44
CA SER A 45 -5.49 2.34 -2.28
C SER A 45 -4.24 2.93 -1.64
N MET A 46 -3.30 3.45 -2.43
CA MET A 46 -2.10 4.11 -1.91
C MET A 46 -2.46 5.35 -1.09
N GLY A 47 -3.40 6.16 -1.56
CA GLY A 47 -3.89 7.33 -0.83
C GLY A 47 -4.63 6.96 0.46
N LEU A 48 -5.46 5.91 0.42
CA LEU A 48 -6.15 5.43 1.62
C LEU A 48 -5.16 4.95 2.69
N LEU A 49 -4.13 4.20 2.29
CA LEU A 49 -3.07 3.76 3.21
C LEU A 49 -2.35 4.96 3.84
N ASP A 50 -2.03 5.99 3.06
CA ASP A 50 -1.43 7.22 3.61
C ASP A 50 -2.31 7.87 4.68
N ASN A 51 -3.61 8.02 4.40
CA ASN A 51 -4.55 8.60 5.35
C ASN A 51 -4.67 7.77 6.64
N MET A 52 -4.63 6.44 6.56
CA MET A 52 -4.62 5.57 7.74
C MET A 52 -3.38 5.77 8.60
N TYR A 53 -2.22 5.98 7.98
CA TYR A 53 -0.98 6.29 8.71
C TYR A 53 -1.03 7.65 9.39
N ASP A 54 -1.57 8.66 8.71
CA ASP A 54 -1.71 10.00 9.28
C ASP A 54 -2.71 9.98 10.45
N LEU A 55 -3.84 9.27 10.32
CA LEU A 55 -4.81 9.08 11.40
C LEU A 55 -4.16 8.42 12.64
N ALA A 56 -3.41 7.34 12.46
CA ALA A 56 -2.72 6.69 13.57
C ALA A 56 -1.70 7.62 14.26
N ARG A 57 -1.02 8.47 13.48
CA ARG A 57 -0.09 9.46 14.01
C ARG A 57 -0.82 10.55 14.80
N GLU A 58 -1.98 11.00 14.34
CA GLU A 58 -2.81 11.99 15.05
C GLU A 58 -3.32 11.45 16.39
N VAL A 59 -3.82 10.21 16.41
CA VAL A 59 -4.29 9.55 17.65
C VAL A 59 -3.15 9.46 18.67
N ASN A 60 -1.99 8.96 18.27
CA ASN A 60 -0.82 8.86 19.16
C ASN A 60 -0.37 10.22 19.72
N ASN A 61 -0.44 11.29 18.91
CA ASN A 61 -0.10 12.63 19.36
C ASN A 61 -1.15 13.24 20.30
N SER A 62 -2.40 12.79 20.21
CA SER A 62 -3.50 13.23 21.08
C SER A 62 -3.48 12.56 22.45
N GLU A 63 -3.02 11.32 22.55
CA GLU A 63 -2.90 10.56 23.81
C GLU A 63 -1.65 10.90 24.64
N SER A 64 -0.70 11.62 24.05
CA SER A 64 0.54 12.08 24.71
C SER A 64 0.42 13.47 25.35
N LYS A 65 -0.78 14.07 25.35
CA LYS A 65 -1.12 15.34 26.00
C LYS A 65 -2.03 15.12 27.19
#